data_AF-A0AAD2AA18-F1
#
_entry.id   AF-A0AAD2AA18-F1
#
_cell.length_a   1.000
_cell.length_b   1.000
_cell.length_c   1.000
_cell.angle_alpha   90.00
_cell.angle_beta   90.00
_cell.angle_gamma   90.00
#
_symmetry.space_group_name_H-M   'P 1'
#
loop_
_entity.id
_entity.type
_entity.pdbx_description
1 polymer ?
#
loop_
_entity_poly.entity_id
_entity_poly.type
_entity_poly.pdbx_seq_one_letter_code
_entity_poly.pdbx_strand_id
1 'polypeptide(L)'
;MRVFNNNQAIGIPFPTNQPMRVYCSLWNADDWATQGGRIKTDWTKAPFVASYRNFNINGNICASGSNVGSCASKSVDSSNSGTWQTQELDAKERNRLRWVQQKHMIYNYCSDVPRFPQGLSAECKRSRF
;
A
#
# COMPACT_ATOMS: atom_id res chain seq x y z
N MET A 1 7.81 -2.85 -2.78
CA MET A 1 8.00 -1.50 -2.19
C MET A 1 7.54 -0.45 -3.19
N ARG A 2 6.80 0.57 -2.75
CA ARG A 2 6.13 1.55 -3.62
C ARG A 2 5.86 2.84 -2.84
N VAL A 3 5.83 3.96 -3.55
CA VAL A 3 5.21 5.22 -3.11
C VAL A 3 4.04 5.51 -4.03
N PHE A 4 2.92 5.97 -3.47
CA PHE A 4 1.78 6.47 -4.22
C PHE A 4 1.47 7.88 -3.71
N ASN A 5 1.78 8.88 -4.54
CA ASN A 5 1.62 10.28 -4.16
C ASN A 5 0.17 10.74 -4.32
N ASN A 6 -0.23 11.73 -3.51
CA ASN A 6 -1.52 12.38 -3.71
C ASN A 6 -1.49 13.21 -5.00
N ASN A 7 -2.17 12.70 -6.02
CA ASN A 7 -2.29 13.28 -7.35
C ASN A 7 -3.74 13.70 -7.66
N GLN A 8 -4.53 14.06 -6.65
CA GLN A 8 -5.92 14.54 -6.83
C GLN A 8 -6.00 15.76 -7.76
N ALA A 9 -4.99 16.64 -7.74
CA ALA A 9 -4.92 17.81 -8.62
C ALA A 9 -4.92 17.45 -10.12
N ILE A 10 -4.52 16.22 -10.49
CA ILE A 10 -4.56 15.71 -11.86
C ILE A 10 -5.66 14.66 -12.05
N GLY A 11 -6.67 14.63 -11.16
CA GLY A 11 -7.84 13.78 -11.27
C GLY A 11 -7.67 12.34 -10.78
N ILE A 12 -6.56 12.00 -10.13
CA ILE A 12 -6.33 10.65 -9.58
C ILE A 12 -6.93 10.56 -8.17
N PRO A 13 -7.89 9.66 -7.92
CA PRO A 13 -8.46 9.47 -6.58
C PRO A 13 -7.38 9.07 -5.56
N PHE A 14 -7.47 9.62 -4.36
CA PHE A 14 -6.56 9.32 -3.26
C PHE A 14 -7.37 9.13 -1.95
N PRO A 15 -7.02 8.17 -1.08
CA PRO A 15 -7.75 7.91 0.16
C PRO A 15 -7.47 9.00 1.21
N THR A 16 -8.10 10.16 1.07
CA THR A 16 -7.97 11.29 2.02
C THR A 16 -9.07 11.31 3.09
N ASN A 17 -10.29 10.91 2.71
CA ASN A 17 -11.51 11.24 3.47
C ASN A 17 -12.26 10.01 4.01
N GLN A 18 -11.72 8.81 3.81
CA GLN A 18 -12.36 7.56 4.25
C GLN A 18 -11.51 6.91 5.34
N PRO A 19 -12.00 6.86 6.59
CA PRO A 19 -11.31 6.12 7.66
C PRO A 19 -11.13 4.65 7.28
N MET A 20 -9.96 4.10 7.58
CA MET A 20 -9.61 2.71 7.24
C MET A 20 -9.43 1.85 8.49
N ARG A 21 -9.60 0.54 8.33
CA ARG A 21 -9.30 -0.47 9.33
C ARG A 21 -8.16 -1.35 8.82
N VAL A 22 -7.36 -1.87 9.75
CA VAL A 22 -6.29 -2.83 9.44
C VAL A 22 -6.89 -4.23 9.45
N TYR A 23 -6.60 -5.02 8.42
CA TYR A 23 -7.03 -6.41 8.29
C TYR A 23 -5.83 -7.31 8.01
N CYS A 24 -5.78 -8.46 8.66
CA CYS A 24 -4.83 -9.54 8.37
C CYS A 24 -5.63 -10.82 8.11
N SER A 25 -5.31 -11.54 7.04
CA SER A 25 -5.98 -12.80 6.70
C SER A 25 -5.01 -13.76 6.01
N LEU A 26 -5.25 -15.05 6.19
CA LEU A 26 -4.64 -16.14 5.43
C LEU A 26 -5.79 -16.89 4.75
N TRP A 27 -5.78 -16.97 3.43
CA TRP A 27 -6.86 -17.57 2.65
C TRP A 27 -6.34 -18.14 1.32
N ASN A 28 -7.11 -19.04 0.71
CA ASN A 28 -6.77 -19.66 -0.57
C ASN A 28 -7.18 -18.78 -1.76
N ALA A 29 -6.23 -18.47 -2.64
CA ALA A 29 -6.41 -17.63 -3.82
C ALA A 29 -5.90 -18.31 -5.11
N ASP A 30 -6.24 -19.59 -5.27
CA ASP A 30 -5.81 -20.48 -6.37
C ASP A 30 -6.00 -19.92 -7.78
N ASP A 31 -6.96 -19.03 -8.00
CA ASP A 31 -7.28 -18.49 -9.32
C ASP A 31 -6.24 -17.49 -9.83
N TRP A 32 -5.38 -16.94 -8.97
CA TRP A 32 -4.43 -15.91 -9.39
C TRP A 32 -3.11 -15.86 -8.62
N ALA A 33 -3.01 -16.42 -7.41
CA ALA A 33 -1.87 -16.17 -6.52
C ALA A 33 -0.52 -16.69 -7.03
N THR A 34 -0.46 -17.95 -7.50
CA THR A 34 0.81 -18.59 -7.89
C THR A 34 0.88 -18.77 -9.40
N GLN A 35 1.87 -18.14 -10.04
CA GLN A 35 2.05 -18.11 -11.50
C GLN A 35 0.77 -17.71 -12.26
N GLY A 36 0.04 -16.71 -11.76
CA GLY A 36 -1.22 -16.27 -12.35
C GLY A 36 -2.33 -17.33 -12.28
N GLY A 37 -2.30 -18.19 -11.24
CA GLY A 37 -3.32 -19.21 -10.99
C GLY A 37 -3.04 -20.58 -11.60
N ARG A 38 -1.87 -20.76 -12.25
CA ARG A 38 -1.47 -22.04 -12.87
C ARG A 38 -1.15 -23.13 -11.85
N ILE A 39 -0.57 -22.75 -10.71
CA ILE A 39 -0.24 -23.69 -9.63
C ILE A 39 -1.30 -23.57 -8.55
N LYS A 40 -1.97 -24.69 -8.25
CA LYS A 40 -3.03 -24.79 -7.23
C LYS A 40 -2.46 -25.26 -5.90
N THR A 41 -3.19 -24.97 -4.83
CA THR A 41 -2.82 -25.32 -3.46
C THR A 41 -2.81 -26.84 -3.29
N ASP A 42 -1.66 -27.38 -2.87
CA ASP A 42 -1.55 -28.77 -2.45
C ASP A 42 -2.01 -28.89 -0.98
N TRP A 43 -3.28 -29.24 -0.79
CA TRP A 43 -3.88 -29.38 0.54
C TRP A 43 -3.29 -30.52 1.37
N THR A 44 -2.52 -31.43 0.78
CA THR A 44 -1.78 -32.46 1.54
C THR A 44 -0.66 -31.84 2.39
N LYS A 45 -0.27 -30.59 2.12
CA LYS A 45 0.73 -29.83 2.88
C LYS A 45 0.12 -28.99 4.02
N ALA A 46 -1.18 -29.10 4.25
CA ALA A 46 -1.82 -28.43 5.38
C ALA A 46 -1.30 -28.96 6.74
N PRO A 47 -1.31 -28.14 7.80
CA PRO A 47 -1.85 -26.78 7.86
C PRO A 47 -0.88 -25.70 7.34
N PHE A 48 -1.44 -24.69 6.67
CA PHE A 48 -0.71 -23.47 6.31
C PHE A 48 -0.79 -22.49 7.48
N VAL A 49 0.37 -22.08 8.03
CA VAL A 49 0.42 -21.26 9.24
C VAL A 49 1.13 -19.93 8.95
N ALA A 50 0.46 -18.82 9.24
CA ALA A 50 1.03 -17.48 9.24
C ALA A 50 1.10 -16.94 10.68
N SER A 51 2.29 -16.53 11.12
CA SER A 51 2.50 -15.99 12.47
C SER A 51 2.72 -14.48 12.42
N TYR A 52 1.98 -13.75 13.25
CA TYR A 52 2.05 -12.30 13.35
C TYR A 52 2.51 -11.89 14.75
N ARG A 53 3.30 -10.83 14.85
CA ARG A 53 3.79 -10.25 16.12
C ARG A 53 3.97 -8.75 15.97
N ASN A 54 4.16 -8.06 17.10
CA ASN A 54 4.47 -6.63 17.15
C ASN A 54 3.42 -5.76 16.45
N PHE A 55 2.14 -5.96 16.76
CA PHE A 55 1.07 -5.09 16.28
C PHE A 55 1.27 -3.68 16.85
N ASN A 56 1.72 -2.75 16.01
CA ASN A 56 1.89 -1.34 16.33
C ASN A 56 0.98 -0.52 15.44
N ILE A 57 0.01 0.16 16.04
CA ILE A 57 -0.92 1.04 15.34
C ILE A 57 -0.70 2.45 15.88
N ASN A 58 -0.03 3.28 15.09
CA ASN A 58 0.13 4.70 15.34
C ASN A 58 -0.63 5.47 14.26
N GLY A 59 -1.71 6.16 14.64
CA GLY A 59 -2.54 6.92 13.71
C GLY A 59 -3.68 7.65 14.42
N ASN A 60 -4.38 8.51 13.68
CA ASN A 60 -5.53 9.25 14.20
C ASN A 60 -6.76 8.34 14.22
N ILE A 61 -7.38 8.19 15.38
CA ILE A 61 -8.52 7.30 15.55
C ILE A 61 -9.80 8.07 15.24
N CYS A 62 -10.50 7.62 14.21
CA CYS A 62 -11.82 8.13 13.85
C CYS A 62 -12.89 7.30 14.59
N ALA A 63 -13.83 7.97 15.26
CA ALA A 63 -15.00 7.27 15.78
C ALA A 63 -15.83 6.67 14.62
N SER A 64 -16.48 5.54 14.88
CA SER A 64 -17.24 4.83 13.86
C SER A 64 -18.37 5.71 13.32
N GLY A 65 -18.41 5.93 12.01
CA GLY A 65 -19.38 6.83 11.37
C GLY A 65 -19.02 8.31 11.40
N SER A 66 -17.82 8.68 11.87
CA SER A 66 -17.34 10.07 11.87
C SER A 66 -16.60 10.44 10.59
N ASN A 67 -16.74 11.71 10.18
CA ASN A 67 -15.97 12.31 9.11
C ASN A 67 -14.50 12.53 9.54
N VAL A 68 -13.58 12.60 8.58
CA VAL A 68 -12.13 12.75 8.85
C VAL A 68 -11.80 13.98 9.71
N GLY A 69 -12.58 15.06 9.59
CA GLY A 69 -12.42 16.26 10.43
C GLY A 69 -12.70 16.06 11.92
N SER A 70 -13.28 14.93 12.33
CA SER A 70 -13.59 14.59 13.73
C SER A 70 -12.67 13.52 14.30
N CYS A 71 -11.64 13.08 13.56
CA CYS A 71 -10.70 12.08 14.04
C CYS A 71 -9.74 12.70 15.05
N ALA A 72 -9.74 12.17 16.27
CA ALA A 72 -8.84 12.63 17.33
C ALA A 72 -7.54 11.82 17.31
N SER A 73 -6.40 12.51 17.44
CA SER A 73 -5.13 11.86 17.69
C SER A 73 -5.13 11.26 19.10
N LYS A 74 -5.28 9.95 19.22
CA LYS A 74 -4.87 9.22 20.43
C LYS A 74 -3.48 8.65 20.18
N SER A 75 -2.48 9.52 20.10
CA SER A 75 -1.10 9.04 20.13
C SER A 75 -0.81 8.55 21.56
N VAL A 76 -0.39 7.30 21.71
CA VAL A 76 0.15 6.78 22.98
C VAL A 76 1.45 7.51 23.36
N ASP A 77 2.02 8.26 22.41
CA ASP A 77 3.20 9.10 22.59
C ASP A 77 2.89 10.51 22.06
N SER A 78 2.55 11.43 22.97
CA SER A 78 2.15 12.82 22.67
C SER A 78 3.29 13.70 22.13
N SER A 79 4.46 13.12 21.88
CA SER A 79 5.68 13.83 21.45
C SER A 79 5.84 13.96 19.93
N ASN A 80 5.06 13.22 19.13
CA ASN A 80 5.23 13.12 17.67
C ASN A 80 3.92 13.37 16.90
N SER A 81 3.16 14.39 17.31
CA SER A 81 1.88 14.75 16.70
C SER A 81 2.04 15.36 15.30
N GLY A 82 2.17 14.51 14.28
CA GLY A 82 1.97 14.88 12.87
C GLY A 82 3.20 14.90 11.97
N THR A 83 4.40 14.61 12.48
CA THR A 83 5.64 14.58 11.67
C THR A 83 5.60 13.55 10.54
N TRP A 84 4.91 12.43 10.74
CA TRP A 84 4.73 11.39 9.70
C TRP A 84 3.78 11.83 8.57
N GLN A 85 2.86 12.77 8.80
CA GLN A 85 1.87 13.19 7.80
C GLN A 85 2.50 14.02 6.67
N THR A 86 3.61 14.68 6.97
CA THR A 86 4.39 15.48 6.02
C THR A 86 5.73 14.84 5.69
N GLN A 87 5.95 13.58 6.10
CA GLN A 87 7.20 12.89 5.84
C GLN A 87 7.30 12.50 4.37
N GLU A 88 8.33 13.01 3.70
CA GLU A 88 8.74 12.59 2.37
C GLU A 88 9.97 11.71 2.41
N LEU A 89 10.19 10.94 1.33
CA LEU A 89 11.40 10.12 1.22
C LEU A 89 12.63 10.99 0.98
N ASP A 90 13.65 10.78 1.82
CA ASP A 90 14.94 11.41 1.63
C ASP A 90 15.67 10.84 0.39
N ALA A 91 16.80 11.46 0.00
CA ALA A 91 17.56 11.01 -1.17
C ALA A 91 18.06 9.56 -1.07
N LYS A 92 18.41 9.08 0.12
CA LYS A 92 18.90 7.72 0.36
C LYS A 92 17.76 6.71 0.24
N GLU A 93 16.62 7.00 0.84
CA GLU A 93 15.40 6.19 0.77
C GLU A 93 14.90 6.06 -0.67
N ARG A 94 14.93 7.16 -1.43
CA ARG A 94 14.60 7.15 -2.86
C ARG A 94 15.56 6.26 -3.66
N ASN A 95 16.86 6.34 -3.40
CA ASN A 95 17.84 5.45 -4.04
C ASN A 95 17.62 3.98 -3.67
N ARG A 96 17.27 3.68 -2.42
CA ARG A 96 16.94 2.32 -1.98
C ARG A 96 15.68 1.80 -2.66
N LEU A 97 14.65 2.65 -2.79
CA LEU A 97 13.43 2.30 -3.50
C LEU A 97 13.71 1.99 -4.98
N ARG A 98 14.54 2.80 -5.65
CA ARG A 98 15.00 2.55 -7.03
C ARG A 98 15.70 1.20 -7.14
N TRP A 99 16.63 0.92 -6.24
CA TRP A 99 17.36 -0.35 -6.25
C TRP A 99 16.42 -1.54 -6.11
N VAL A 100 15.44 -1.49 -5.19
CA VAL A 100 14.43 -2.55 -5.04
C VAL A 100 13.56 -2.68 -6.28
N GLN A 101 13.13 -1.57 -6.88
CA GLN A 101 12.34 -1.60 -8.10
C GLN A 101 13.13 -2.17 -9.29
N GLN A 102 14.44 -1.90 -9.39
CA GLN A 102 15.28 -2.41 -10.47
C GLN A 102 15.64 -3.89 -10.31
N LYS A 103 15.84 -4.36 -9.07
CA LYS A 103 16.37 -5.71 -8.82
C LYS A 103 15.30 -6.75 -8.46
N HIS A 104 14.17 -6.33 -7.91
CA HIS A 104 13.19 -7.25 -7.31
C HIS A 104 11.76 -7.06 -7.81
N MET A 105 11.48 -6.10 -8.70
CA MET A 105 10.15 -5.89 -9.25
C MET A 105 9.92 -6.77 -10.47
N ILE A 106 9.03 -7.74 -10.34
CA ILE A 106 8.66 -8.67 -11.42
C ILE A 106 7.40 -8.23 -12.20
N TYR A 107 6.62 -7.30 -11.65
CA TYR A 107 5.42 -6.76 -12.29
C TYR A 107 5.21 -5.29 -11.89
N ASN A 108 4.74 -4.48 -12.83
CA ASN A 108 4.40 -3.08 -12.61
C ASN A 108 3.32 -2.61 -13.58
N TYR A 109 2.18 -2.22 -13.05
CA TYR A 109 1.03 -1.76 -13.84
C TYR A 109 1.34 -0.50 -14.67
N CYS A 110 2.23 0.37 -14.21
CA CYS A 110 2.66 1.56 -14.95
C CYS A 110 3.50 1.24 -16.21
N SER A 111 3.91 0.00 -16.42
CA SER A 111 4.62 -0.45 -17.62
C SER A 111 3.88 -1.55 -18.39
N ASP A 112 2.65 -1.86 -17.96
CA ASP A 112 1.82 -2.92 -18.53
C ASP A 112 0.92 -2.35 -19.63
N VAL A 113 1.52 -2.04 -20.78
CA VAL A 113 0.81 -1.49 -21.95
C VAL A 113 -0.30 -2.42 -22.44
N PRO A 114 -0.12 -3.76 -22.50
CA PRO A 114 -1.20 -4.66 -22.93
C PRO A 114 -2.44 -4.58 -22.04
N ARG A 115 -2.28 -4.39 -20.72
CA ARG A 115 -3.41 -4.23 -19.79
C ARG A 115 -4.12 -2.89 -19.93
N PHE A 116 -3.40 -1.84 -20.31
CA PHE A 116 -3.92 -0.47 -20.43
C PHE A 116 -3.77 0.07 -21.86
N PRO A 117 -4.49 -0.50 -22.86
CA PRO A 117 -4.36 -0.10 -24.26
C PRO A 117 -4.84 1.33 -24.52
N GLN A 118 -5.73 1.86 -23.67
CA GLN A 118 -6.24 3.23 -23.76
C GLN A 118 -5.29 4.27 -23.13
N GLY A 119 -4.12 3.83 -22.66
CA GLY A 119 -3.11 4.67 -22.05
C GLY A 119 -2.91 4.38 -20.57
N LEU A 120 -1.67 4.58 -20.14
CA LEU A 120 -1.27 4.42 -18.74
C LEU A 120 -1.88 5.54 -17.88
N SER A 121 -2.21 5.18 -16.65
CA SER A 121 -2.77 6.10 -15.66
C SER A 121 -1.85 7.31 -15.41
N ALA A 122 -2.44 8.48 -15.15
CA ALA A 122 -1.73 9.76 -15.18
C ALA A 122 -0.64 9.88 -14.09
N GLU A 123 -0.79 9.20 -12.95
CA GLU A 123 0.21 9.15 -11.89
C GLU A 123 1.51 8.45 -12.33
N CYS A 124 1.44 7.57 -13.33
CA CYS A 124 2.61 6.86 -13.85
C CYS A 124 3.53 7.74 -14.71
N LYS A 125 3.01 8.88 -15.20
CA LYS A 125 3.71 9.78 -16.13
C LYS A 125 4.66 10.76 -15.43
N ARG A 126 4.46 10.98 -14.13
CA ARG A 126 5.38 11.82 -13.34
C ARG A 126 6.57 10.99 -12.89
N SER A 127 7.68 11.68 -12.63
CA SER A 127 8.85 11.04 -12.05
C SER A 127 8.42 10.28 -10.80
N ARG A 128 8.90 9.04 -10.66
CA ARG A 128 8.68 8.22 -9.46
C ARG A 128 9.32 8.84 -8.20
N PHE A 129 9.96 10.00 -8.35
CA PHE A 129 10.68 10.84 -7.39
C PHE A 129 10.68 12.32 -7.79
#